data_AF-A0A0H1B6E2-F1
#
_entry.id   AF-A0A0H1B6E2-F1
#
_cell.length_a   1.000
_cell.length_b   1.000
_cell.length_c   1.000
_cell.angle_alpha   90.00
_cell.angle_beta   90.00
_cell.angle_gamma   90.00
#
_symmetry.space_group_name_H-M   'P 1'
#
loop_
_entity.id
_entity.type
_entity.pdbx_description
1 polymer ?
#
loop_
_entity_poly.entity_id
_entity_poly.type
_entity_poly.pdbx_seq_one_letter_code
_entity_poly.pdbx_strand_id
1 'polypeptide(L)'
;MAMNFVTFNQDYSYLAVGTSKGFRIFTTDPFAKSYETKEGNIAIIEMLFSTSLVALILSPRRLQITNTKRQSTICELTFPTTVLAVRLNRKRLVIVLEDQIYLYDIQTMKLLYTIETSPNPNAICALSPSSENCYLAYPLPQKAPPSSFTPPSHAPPSSTHISPTSGEVLIFDTLKLEAINVVEAHKSPLSCLAMNTEGTLLATASDKGTIIRVFSVPDAQKLYQFRRGSMPSRIFSMSFNITSTLLCVSSATETIHIFKLGHQGTSEDFPTSPIGVDSRSPTTRQRGFSQGSSAFSGGDDSPTDHDPSDIAARKHNGTFMGIIRRTSQSVGNSFAATVGGYLPKGVTEMWEPARDFAWIRLPKTAGQGAPGSNAGPVRSVVAMSSNTPQVMVVTSDGNFYVYNVDLSKGGEGTLTKQYS
;
A
#
# COMPACT_ATOMS: atom_id res chain seq x y z
N MET A 1 -7.44 5.86 31.63
CA MET A 1 -7.15 4.42 31.46
C MET A 1 -6.28 4.32 30.23
N ALA A 2 -5.09 3.69 30.31
CA ALA A 2 -4.20 3.63 29.15
C ALA A 2 -4.70 2.58 28.15
N MET A 3 -4.88 3.00 26.89
CA MET A 3 -5.18 2.11 25.77
C MET A 3 -3.87 1.51 25.25
N ASN A 4 -3.79 0.19 25.21
CA ASN A 4 -2.61 -0.53 24.75
C ASN A 4 -2.69 -0.86 23.26
N PHE A 5 -3.90 -1.24 22.80
CA PHE A 5 -4.12 -1.73 21.44
C PHE A 5 -5.52 -1.39 20.96
N VAL A 6 -5.65 -1.15 19.67
CA VAL A 6 -6.94 -0.92 19.03
C VAL A 6 -6.92 -1.42 17.60
N THR A 7 -7.98 -2.10 17.19
CA THR A 7 -8.14 -2.58 15.82
C THR A 7 -9.61 -2.75 15.46
N PHE A 8 -9.94 -2.59 14.19
CA PHE A 8 -11.22 -3.04 13.66
C PHE A 8 -11.17 -4.54 13.41
N ASN A 9 -12.33 -5.20 13.44
CA ASN A 9 -12.45 -6.54 12.88
C ASN A 9 -12.41 -6.49 11.33
N GLN A 10 -12.36 -7.66 10.70
CA GLN A 10 -12.06 -7.84 9.28
C GLN A 10 -13.08 -7.18 8.33
N ASP A 11 -14.32 -7.01 8.77
CA ASP A 11 -15.43 -6.38 8.04
C ASP A 11 -15.83 -5.02 8.63
N TYR A 12 -15.00 -4.44 9.49
CA TYR A 12 -15.16 -3.10 10.09
C TYR A 12 -16.47 -2.88 10.87
N SER A 13 -17.21 -3.94 11.20
CA SER A 13 -18.46 -3.90 11.96
C SER A 13 -18.24 -3.79 13.47
N TYR A 14 -17.04 -4.14 13.95
CA TYR A 14 -16.65 -4.04 15.36
C TYR A 14 -15.29 -3.37 15.53
N LEU A 15 -15.15 -2.72 16.68
CA LEU A 15 -13.91 -2.12 17.17
C LEU A 15 -13.49 -2.82 18.47
N ALA A 16 -12.31 -3.42 18.48
CA ALA A 16 -11.71 -4.04 19.66
C ALA A 16 -10.67 -3.11 20.28
N VAL A 17 -10.75 -2.91 21.60
CA VAL A 17 -9.85 -2.05 22.37
C VAL A 17 -9.27 -2.83 23.53
N GLY A 18 -7.95 -2.99 23.54
CA GLY A 18 -7.18 -3.58 24.64
C GLY A 18 -6.64 -2.51 25.57
N THR A 19 -6.76 -2.73 26.89
CA THR A 19 -6.31 -1.78 27.92
C THR A 19 -5.50 -2.51 28.99
N SER A 20 -4.91 -1.75 29.91
CA SER A 20 -4.25 -2.32 31.10
C SER A 20 -5.20 -2.95 32.13
N LYS A 21 -6.52 -2.84 31.94
CA LYS A 21 -7.56 -3.33 32.87
C LYS A 21 -8.66 -4.13 32.16
N GLY A 22 -8.32 -4.84 31.10
CA GLY A 22 -9.21 -5.67 30.31
C GLY A 22 -9.34 -5.17 28.88
N PHE A 23 -10.37 -5.63 28.19
CA PHE A 23 -10.69 -5.20 26.83
C PHE A 23 -12.16 -4.85 26.67
N ARG A 24 -12.45 -4.09 25.62
CA ARG A 24 -13.79 -3.66 25.23
C ARG A 24 -14.00 -3.96 23.75
N ILE A 25 -15.22 -4.34 23.40
CA ILE A 25 -15.63 -4.54 22.01
C ILE A 25 -16.84 -3.63 21.76
N PHE A 26 -16.77 -2.80 20.73
CA PHE A 26 -17.83 -1.89 20.33
C PHE A 26 -18.37 -2.29 18.96
N THR A 27 -19.69 -2.21 18.76
CA THR A 27 -20.27 -2.12 17.41
C THR A 27 -19.92 -0.76 16.82
N THR A 28 -19.72 -0.69 15.50
CA THR A 28 -19.40 0.59 14.84
C THR A 28 -20.64 1.38 14.41
N ASP A 29 -21.74 0.69 14.05
CA ASP A 29 -23.00 1.32 13.66
C ASP A 29 -24.24 0.51 14.13
N PRO A 30 -25.05 1.02 15.07
CA PRO A 30 -24.78 2.19 15.91
C PRO A 30 -23.56 1.95 16.82
N PHE A 31 -22.82 3.02 17.13
CA PHE A 31 -21.67 2.90 18.04
C PHE A 31 -22.13 2.59 19.47
N ALA A 32 -21.86 1.37 19.93
CA ALA A 32 -22.27 0.92 21.25
C ALA A 32 -21.31 -0.13 21.79
N LYS A 33 -21.06 -0.10 23.11
CA LYS A 33 -20.24 -1.11 23.78
C LYS A 33 -21.02 -2.43 23.86
N SER A 34 -20.53 -3.45 23.16
CA SER A 34 -21.13 -4.79 23.09
C SER A 34 -20.59 -5.75 24.16
N TYR A 35 -19.33 -5.58 24.57
CA TYR A 35 -18.68 -6.45 25.55
C TYR A 35 -17.57 -5.70 26.31
N GLU A 36 -17.35 -6.04 27.57
CA GLU A 36 -16.27 -5.50 28.39
C GLU A 36 -15.81 -6.54 29.42
N THR A 37 -14.49 -6.65 29.58
CA THR A 37 -13.88 -7.27 30.76
C THR A 37 -13.28 -6.21 31.67
N LYS A 38 -13.15 -6.52 32.96
CA LYS A 38 -12.62 -5.57 33.97
C LYS A 38 -11.23 -5.94 34.48
N GLU A 39 -10.63 -7.00 33.94
CA GLU A 39 -9.39 -7.58 34.41
C GLU A 39 -8.51 -8.04 33.25
N GLY A 40 -7.19 -8.07 33.49
CA GLY A 40 -6.17 -8.49 32.54
C GLY A 40 -5.49 -7.32 31.83
N ASN A 41 -4.16 -7.33 31.78
CA ASN A 41 -3.41 -6.40 30.94
C ASN A 41 -3.38 -6.94 29.50
N ILE A 42 -4.14 -6.32 28.61
CA ILE A 42 -4.29 -6.80 27.22
C ILE A 42 -3.32 -6.05 26.34
N ALA A 43 -2.29 -6.74 25.85
CA ALA A 43 -1.27 -6.16 24.96
C ALA A 43 -1.73 -6.15 23.50
N ILE A 44 -2.39 -7.21 23.03
CA ILE A 44 -2.99 -7.33 21.69
C ILE A 44 -4.35 -8.02 21.83
N ILE A 45 -5.33 -7.54 21.06
CA ILE A 45 -6.64 -8.17 20.91
C ILE A 45 -7.00 -8.23 19.43
N GLU A 46 -7.37 -9.40 18.95
CA GLU A 46 -7.83 -9.61 17.58
C GLU A 46 -9.12 -10.44 17.57
N MET A 47 -10.09 -9.98 16.78
CA MET A 47 -11.39 -10.64 16.64
C MET A 47 -11.39 -11.54 15.40
N LEU A 48 -12.24 -12.58 15.42
CA LEU A 48 -12.62 -13.29 14.21
C LEU A 48 -14.01 -12.81 13.78
N PHE A 49 -14.05 -11.84 12.86
CA PHE A 49 -15.27 -11.18 12.39
C PHE A 49 -16.17 -10.76 13.56
N SER A 50 -17.45 -11.09 13.52
CA SER A 50 -18.43 -10.85 14.58
C SER A 50 -18.68 -12.09 15.46
N THR A 51 -17.74 -13.05 15.48
CA THR A 51 -17.87 -14.24 16.32
C THR A 51 -17.52 -13.95 17.78
N SER A 52 -17.80 -14.89 18.67
CA SER A 52 -17.37 -14.78 20.07
C SER A 52 -15.92 -15.21 20.31
N LEU A 53 -15.17 -15.59 19.27
CA LEU A 53 -13.77 -15.96 19.38
C LEU A 53 -12.89 -14.72 19.35
N VAL A 54 -12.06 -14.57 20.37
CA VAL A 54 -11.09 -13.48 20.50
C VAL A 54 -9.72 -14.05 20.83
N ALA A 55 -8.70 -13.57 20.12
CA ALA A 55 -7.30 -13.86 20.37
C ALA A 55 -6.68 -12.76 21.22
N LEU A 56 -6.07 -13.12 22.35
CA LEU A 56 -5.55 -12.20 23.34
C LEU A 56 -4.07 -12.48 23.60
N ILE A 57 -3.24 -11.44 23.60
CA ILE A 57 -1.88 -11.48 24.13
C ILE A 57 -1.88 -10.77 25.48
N LEU A 58 -1.77 -11.55 26.56
CA LEU A 58 -1.76 -11.03 27.94
C LEU A 58 -0.34 -10.90 28.50
N SER A 59 0.57 -11.73 27.99
CA SER A 59 2.00 -11.61 28.22
C SER A 59 2.73 -11.76 26.88
N PRO A 60 3.94 -11.20 26.73
CA PRO A 60 4.59 -11.05 25.42
C PRO A 60 4.67 -12.33 24.59
N ARG A 61 4.73 -13.51 25.21
CA ARG A 61 4.93 -14.81 24.53
C ARG A 61 3.74 -15.75 24.62
N ARG A 62 2.62 -15.31 25.19
CA ARG A 62 1.48 -16.18 25.51
C ARG A 62 0.22 -15.66 24.82
N LEU A 63 -0.27 -16.47 23.89
CA LEU A 63 -1.56 -16.29 23.26
C LEU A 63 -2.62 -17.07 24.02
N GLN A 64 -3.76 -16.43 24.26
CA GLN A 64 -4.94 -17.04 24.81
C GLN A 64 -6.09 -16.86 23.81
N ILE A 65 -6.71 -17.96 23.39
CA ILE A 65 -7.94 -17.92 22.59
C ILE A 65 -9.12 -18.09 23.54
N THR A 66 -10.03 -17.13 23.55
CA THR A 66 -11.17 -17.09 24.48
C THR A 66 -12.49 -17.00 23.71
N ASN A 67 -13.51 -17.66 24.25
CA ASN A 67 -14.89 -17.48 23.81
C ASN A 67 -15.60 -16.49 24.73
N THR A 68 -15.91 -15.29 24.24
CA THR A 68 -16.53 -14.21 25.04
C THR A 68 -17.95 -14.53 25.48
N LYS A 69 -18.70 -15.29 24.68
CA LYS A 69 -20.09 -15.69 25.00
C LYS A 69 -20.14 -16.75 26.09
N ARG A 70 -19.19 -17.71 26.07
CA ARG A 70 -19.08 -18.76 27.09
C ARG A 70 -18.20 -18.38 28.28
N GLN A 71 -17.49 -17.25 28.19
CA GLN A 71 -16.51 -16.79 29.17
C GLN A 71 -15.46 -17.86 29.51
N SER A 72 -15.02 -18.60 28.49
CA SER A 72 -14.13 -19.75 28.65
C SER A 72 -12.90 -19.62 27.75
N THR A 73 -11.74 -19.99 28.28
CA THR A 73 -10.52 -20.19 27.49
C THR A 73 -10.67 -21.44 26.63
N ILE A 74 -10.46 -21.31 25.32
CA ILE A 74 -10.46 -22.43 24.37
C ILE A 74 -9.08 -23.11 24.39
N CYS A 75 -8.01 -22.33 24.26
CA CYS A 75 -6.64 -22.83 24.33
C CYS A 75 -5.66 -21.70 24.70
N GLU A 76 -4.46 -22.13 25.11
CA GLU A 76 -3.32 -21.25 25.34
C GLU A 76 -2.13 -21.77 24.53
N LEU A 77 -1.45 -20.88 23.80
CA LEU A 77 -0.25 -21.20 23.02
C LEU A 77 0.91 -20.34 23.54
N THR A 78 2.09 -20.96 23.66
CA THR A 78 3.31 -20.28 24.12
C THR A 78 4.35 -20.27 23.00
N PHE A 79 4.96 -19.12 22.78
CA PHE A 79 5.92 -18.87 21.71
C PHE A 79 7.34 -18.68 22.25
N PRO A 80 8.38 -18.96 21.43
CA PRO A 80 9.77 -18.82 21.84
C PRO A 80 10.14 -17.37 22.15
N THR A 81 9.66 -16.42 21.33
CA THR A 81 9.89 -14.98 21.50
C THR A 81 8.57 -14.21 21.53
N THR A 82 8.66 -12.89 21.66
CA THR A 82 7.50 -12.01 21.75
C THR A 82 6.64 -12.10 20.49
N VAL A 83 5.33 -12.26 20.68
CA VAL A 83 4.32 -12.15 19.64
C VAL A 83 4.13 -10.68 19.32
N LEU A 84 4.45 -10.29 18.08
CA LEU A 84 4.36 -8.92 17.61
C LEU A 84 3.02 -8.62 16.91
N ALA A 85 2.43 -9.61 16.24
CA ALA A 85 1.08 -9.50 15.69
C ALA A 85 0.36 -10.85 15.66
N VAL A 86 -0.97 -10.78 15.65
CA VAL A 86 -1.88 -11.91 15.44
C VAL A 86 -2.81 -11.52 14.29
N ARG A 87 -3.07 -12.42 13.35
CA ARG A 87 -4.07 -12.21 12.28
C ARG A 87 -4.94 -13.45 12.15
N LEU A 88 -6.22 -13.25 11.89
CA LEU A 88 -7.18 -14.35 11.79
C LEU A 88 -8.07 -14.19 10.56
N ASN A 89 -8.43 -15.33 9.97
CA ASN A 89 -9.60 -15.48 9.12
C ASN A 89 -10.32 -16.80 9.46
N ARG A 90 -11.31 -17.23 8.68
CA ARG A 90 -12.10 -18.44 9.00
C ARG A 90 -11.36 -19.76 8.76
N LYS A 91 -10.12 -19.72 8.27
CA LYS A 91 -9.28 -20.89 7.96
C LYS A 91 -7.95 -20.89 8.71
N ARG A 92 -7.40 -19.71 9.04
CA ARG A 92 -6.05 -19.56 9.56
C ARG A 92 -5.98 -18.64 10.77
N LEU A 93 -5.13 -19.04 11.71
CA LEU A 93 -4.58 -18.20 12.76
C LEU A 93 -3.10 -18.01 12.46
N VAL A 94 -2.69 -16.77 12.24
CA VAL A 94 -1.32 -16.39 11.88
C VAL A 94 -0.70 -15.63 13.04
N ILE A 95 0.44 -16.13 13.53
CA ILE A 95 1.18 -15.52 14.64
C ILE A 95 2.53 -15.04 14.11
N VAL A 96 2.80 -13.75 14.28
CA VAL A 96 4.01 -13.10 13.77
C VAL A 96 4.94 -12.79 14.93
N LEU A 97 6.12 -13.40 14.91
CA LEU A 97 7.26 -13.07 15.74
C LEU A 97 8.21 -12.21 14.91
N GLU A 98 9.37 -11.85 15.45
CA GLU A 98 10.36 -11.05 14.72
C GLU A 98 10.93 -11.81 13.50
N ASP A 99 11.35 -13.05 13.68
CA ASP A 99 12.04 -13.84 12.64
C ASP A 99 11.20 -15.02 12.11
N GLN A 100 9.98 -15.19 12.61
CA GLN A 100 9.15 -16.36 12.30
C GLN A 100 7.67 -16.01 12.19
N ILE A 101 6.97 -16.69 11.29
CA ILE A 101 5.51 -16.67 11.20
C ILE A 101 4.96 -18.08 11.36
N TYR A 102 4.07 -18.28 12.33
CA TYR A 102 3.41 -19.56 12.57
C TYR A 102 2.00 -19.55 11.96
N LEU A 103 1.69 -20.57 11.17
CA LEU A 103 0.38 -20.78 10.56
C LEU A 103 -0.33 -21.92 11.26
N TYR A 104 -1.45 -21.62 11.91
CA TYR A 104 -2.34 -22.59 12.55
C TYR A 104 -3.65 -22.72 11.77
N ASP A 105 -4.24 -23.91 11.84
CA ASP A 105 -5.65 -24.10 11.51
C ASP A 105 -6.51 -23.55 12.66
N ILE A 106 -7.37 -22.57 12.37
CA ILE A 106 -8.23 -21.94 13.39
C ILE A 106 -9.28 -22.90 13.97
N GLN A 107 -9.68 -23.94 13.23
CA GLN A 107 -10.70 -24.88 13.69
C GLN A 107 -10.12 -25.91 14.64
N THR A 108 -8.93 -26.44 14.31
CA THR A 108 -8.29 -27.52 15.07
C THR A 108 -7.20 -27.03 16.02
N MET A 109 -6.78 -25.77 15.92
CA MET A 109 -5.63 -25.18 16.63
C MET A 109 -4.31 -25.93 16.40
N LYS A 110 -4.21 -26.70 15.32
CA LYS A 110 -2.98 -27.41 14.94
C LYS A 110 -2.04 -26.48 14.19
N LEU A 111 -0.75 -26.54 14.53
CA LEU A 111 0.30 -25.91 13.74
C LEU A 111 0.41 -26.62 12.39
N LEU A 112 0.26 -25.86 11.31
CA LEU A 112 0.34 -26.35 9.94
C LEU A 112 1.72 -26.13 9.35
N TYR A 113 2.29 -24.94 9.58
CA TYR A 113 3.52 -24.52 8.94
C TYR A 113 4.22 -23.41 9.74
N THR A 114 5.55 -23.39 9.70
CA THR A 114 6.37 -22.31 10.24
C THR A 114 7.21 -21.72 9.12
N ILE A 115 7.09 -20.42 8.92
CA ILE A 115 7.85 -19.66 7.94
C ILE A 115 8.99 -18.97 8.68
N GLU A 116 10.23 -19.24 8.28
CA GLU A 116 11.39 -18.43 8.67
C GLU A 116 11.42 -17.15 7.84
N THR A 117 11.53 -16.01 8.49
CA THR A 117 11.55 -14.69 7.84
C THR A 117 12.84 -13.94 8.15
N SER A 118 13.09 -12.90 7.37
CA SER A 118 13.99 -11.85 7.84
C SER A 118 13.43 -11.14 9.06
N PRO A 119 14.28 -10.48 9.88
CA PRO A 119 13.83 -9.69 11.02
C PRO A 119 12.74 -8.69 10.63
N ASN A 120 11.57 -8.86 11.24
CA ASN A 120 10.35 -8.09 11.03
C ASN A 120 9.85 -7.46 12.34
N PRO A 121 10.61 -6.53 12.95
CA PRO A 121 10.31 -5.96 14.27
C PRO A 121 9.01 -5.13 14.30
N ASN A 122 8.50 -4.72 13.13
CA ASN A 122 7.24 -3.98 12.99
C ASN A 122 6.05 -4.90 12.63
N ALA A 123 6.26 -6.23 12.59
CA ALA A 123 5.24 -7.24 12.26
C ALA A 123 4.46 -6.94 10.97
N ILE A 124 5.16 -6.45 9.94
CA ILE A 124 4.57 -6.07 8.67
C ILE A 124 4.07 -7.35 8.00
N CYS A 125 2.75 -7.48 7.93
CA CYS A 125 2.07 -8.56 7.22
C CYS A 125 0.62 -8.16 6.93
N ALA A 126 0.02 -8.81 5.95
CA ALA A 126 -1.41 -8.73 5.69
C ALA A 126 -1.95 -10.13 5.38
N LEU A 127 -2.97 -10.56 6.11
CA LEU A 127 -3.71 -11.80 5.85
C LEU A 127 -5.02 -11.45 5.16
N SER A 128 -5.35 -12.18 4.10
CA SER A 128 -6.63 -12.06 3.42
C SER A 128 -7.78 -12.48 4.36
N PRO A 129 -8.83 -11.66 4.50
CA PRO A 129 -10.06 -12.07 5.18
C PRO A 129 -10.81 -13.20 4.46
N SER A 130 -10.61 -13.35 3.14
CA SER A 130 -11.26 -14.38 2.33
C SER A 130 -10.78 -15.78 2.72
N SER A 131 -11.73 -16.72 2.74
CA SER A 131 -11.45 -18.14 3.01
C SER A 131 -11.06 -18.92 1.74
N GLU A 132 -11.36 -18.36 0.57
CA GLU A 132 -11.05 -18.95 -0.73
C GLU A 132 -9.67 -18.47 -1.21
N ASN A 133 -9.53 -17.14 -1.33
CA ASN A 133 -8.26 -16.47 -1.63
C ASN A 133 -7.49 -16.21 -0.34
N CYS A 134 -7.08 -17.28 0.34
CA CYS A 134 -6.47 -17.21 1.67
C CYS A 134 -4.95 -16.99 1.55
N TYR A 135 -4.57 -15.77 1.18
CA TYR A 135 -3.18 -15.37 1.00
C TYR A 135 -2.62 -14.63 2.21
N LEU A 136 -1.33 -14.80 2.46
CA LEU A 136 -0.54 -14.03 3.40
C LEU A 136 0.53 -13.25 2.63
N ALA A 137 0.60 -11.94 2.85
CA ALA A 137 1.63 -11.07 2.31
C ALA A 137 2.56 -10.59 3.43
N TYR A 138 3.88 -10.68 3.22
CA TYR A 138 4.90 -10.23 4.16
C TYR A 138 6.19 -9.84 3.41
N PRO A 139 7.09 -9.05 4.01
CA PRO A 139 8.37 -8.70 3.37
C PRO A 139 9.14 -9.93 2.91
N LEU A 140 9.68 -9.90 1.68
CA LEU A 140 10.47 -11.01 1.14
C LEU A 140 11.69 -11.28 2.03
N PRO A 141 11.88 -12.51 2.56
CA PRO A 141 13.05 -12.84 3.36
C PRO A 141 14.36 -12.75 2.54
N GLN A 142 15.34 -12.02 3.06
CA GLN A 142 16.67 -11.86 2.50
C GLN A 142 17.66 -12.73 3.27
N LYS A 143 18.28 -13.71 2.60
CA LYS A 143 19.32 -14.55 3.21
C LYS A 143 20.59 -13.75 3.43
N ALA A 144 21.25 -13.99 4.55
CA ALA A 144 22.57 -13.43 4.81
C ALA A 144 23.58 -13.97 3.78
N PRO A 145 24.51 -13.12 3.28
CA PRO A 145 25.61 -13.61 2.47
C PRO A 145 26.46 -14.61 3.28
N PRO A 146 27.08 -15.62 2.63
CA PRO A 146 27.91 -16.58 3.33
C PRO A 146 29.02 -15.86 4.09
N SER A 147 29.16 -16.13 5.38
CA SER A 147 30.19 -15.50 6.19
C SER A 147 31.57 -16.01 5.77
N SER A 148 32.51 -15.10 5.50
CA SER A 148 33.92 -15.45 5.33
C SER A 148 34.61 -15.81 6.65
N PHE A 149 33.93 -15.58 7.76
CA PHE A 149 34.37 -15.90 9.11
C PHE A 149 33.60 -17.12 9.62
N THR A 150 34.32 -18.17 9.99
CA THR A 150 33.78 -19.31 10.75
C THR A 150 33.85 -18.96 12.23
N PRO A 151 32.72 -18.61 12.88
CA PRO A 151 32.76 -18.26 14.28
C PRO A 151 33.17 -19.47 15.14
N PRO A 152 33.79 -19.22 16.31
CA PRO A 152 34.11 -20.28 17.26
C PRO A 152 32.86 -21.08 17.66
N SER A 153 33.04 -22.34 18.09
CA SER A 153 31.92 -23.23 18.49
C SER A 153 31.07 -22.72 19.66
N HIS A 154 31.56 -21.74 20.43
CA HIS A 154 30.85 -21.12 21.54
C HIS A 154 30.11 -19.83 21.16
N ALA A 155 30.25 -19.36 19.92
CA ALA A 155 29.52 -18.20 19.45
C ALA A 155 28.04 -18.58 19.23
N PRO A 156 27.10 -17.68 19.55
CA PRO A 156 25.70 -17.90 19.20
C PRO A 156 25.56 -18.07 17.68
N PRO A 157 24.62 -18.92 17.22
CA PRO A 157 24.39 -19.13 15.80
C PRO A 157 24.10 -17.79 15.14
N SER A 158 24.81 -17.50 14.04
CA SER A 158 24.56 -16.31 13.24
C SER A 158 23.16 -16.39 12.64
N SER A 159 22.43 -15.27 12.65
CA SER A 159 21.16 -15.17 11.93
C SER A 159 21.36 -15.57 10.46
N THR A 160 20.51 -16.46 9.96
CA THR A 160 20.50 -16.89 8.55
C THR A 160 19.92 -15.82 7.63
N HIS A 161 19.23 -14.83 8.19
CA HIS A 161 18.57 -13.76 7.47
C HIS A 161 19.01 -12.36 7.93
N ILE A 162 18.99 -11.42 7.00
CA ILE A 162 19.26 -9.99 7.25
C ILE A 162 17.98 -9.17 7.11
N SER A 163 17.93 -8.01 7.75
CA SER A 163 16.80 -7.09 7.64
C SER A 163 16.58 -6.64 6.18
N PRO A 164 15.35 -6.65 5.67
CA PRO A 164 15.09 -6.27 4.28
C PRO A 164 15.45 -4.82 4.02
N THR A 165 16.21 -4.58 2.94
CA THR A 165 16.61 -3.23 2.50
C THR A 165 15.77 -2.71 1.34
N SER A 166 15.06 -3.60 0.65
CA SER A 166 14.11 -3.34 -0.42
C SER A 166 12.67 -3.51 0.06
N GLY A 167 11.72 -3.03 -0.72
CA GLY A 167 10.29 -3.14 -0.44
C GLY A 167 9.61 -4.24 -1.23
N GLU A 168 10.19 -5.43 -1.26
CA GLU A 168 9.62 -6.60 -1.92
C GLU A 168 8.66 -7.35 -0.99
N VAL A 169 7.54 -7.83 -1.52
CA VAL A 169 6.50 -8.55 -0.75
C VAL A 169 6.37 -9.96 -1.30
N LEU A 170 6.47 -10.97 -0.44
CA LEU A 170 6.17 -12.36 -0.79
C LEU A 170 4.67 -12.65 -0.57
N ILE A 171 4.01 -13.18 -1.59
CA ILE A 171 2.64 -13.70 -1.52
C ILE A 171 2.69 -15.20 -1.28
N PHE A 172 2.09 -15.64 -0.18
CA PHE A 172 2.09 -17.03 0.26
C PHE A 172 0.67 -17.57 0.32
N ASP A 173 0.42 -18.71 -0.35
CA ASP A 173 -0.83 -19.45 -0.27
C ASP A 173 -0.88 -20.18 1.08
N THR A 174 -1.78 -19.76 1.97
CA THR A 174 -1.88 -20.42 3.27
C THR A 174 -2.72 -21.69 3.23
N LEU A 175 -3.49 -21.96 2.16
CA LEU A 175 -4.20 -23.23 1.96
C LEU A 175 -3.24 -24.31 1.46
N LYS A 176 -2.46 -23.98 0.43
CA LYS A 176 -1.48 -24.89 -0.18
C LYS A 176 -0.14 -24.93 0.55
N LEU A 177 0.13 -23.94 1.41
CA LEU A 177 1.37 -23.78 2.16
C LEU A 177 2.60 -23.58 1.26
N GLU A 178 2.45 -22.77 0.22
CA GLU A 178 3.51 -22.49 -0.76
C GLU A 178 3.65 -21.00 -1.08
N ALA A 179 4.87 -20.59 -1.43
CA ALA A 179 5.14 -19.27 -1.99
C ALA A 179 4.65 -19.20 -3.44
N ILE A 180 3.84 -18.18 -3.76
CA ILE A 180 3.23 -18.04 -5.09
C ILE A 180 4.00 -17.04 -5.95
N ASN A 181 4.17 -15.83 -5.42
CA ASN A 181 4.66 -14.70 -6.22
C ASN A 181 5.35 -13.65 -5.35
N VAL A 182 6.17 -12.82 -5.99
CA VAL A 182 6.88 -11.71 -5.34
C VAL A 182 6.46 -10.40 -5.99
N VAL A 183 6.03 -9.44 -5.17
CA VAL A 183 5.70 -8.09 -5.59
C VAL A 183 6.90 -7.18 -5.35
N GLU A 184 7.48 -6.64 -6.42
CA GLU A 184 8.51 -5.60 -6.35
C GLU A 184 7.88 -4.23 -6.02
N ALA A 185 7.41 -4.07 -4.78
CA ALA A 185 6.52 -2.95 -4.45
C ALA A 185 7.26 -1.61 -4.31
N HIS A 186 8.42 -1.58 -3.66
CA HIS A 186 9.17 -0.34 -3.40
C HIS A 186 10.69 -0.55 -3.41
N LYS A 187 11.46 0.52 -3.67
CA LYS A 187 12.92 0.51 -3.59
C LYS A 187 13.47 0.59 -2.15
N SER A 188 12.62 0.93 -1.19
CA SER A 188 12.96 1.06 0.23
C SER A 188 12.07 0.15 1.07
N PRO A 189 12.48 -0.18 2.31
CA PRO A 189 11.78 -1.17 3.13
C PRO A 189 10.30 -0.84 3.31
N LEU A 190 9.49 -1.88 3.40
CA LEU A 190 8.06 -1.76 3.65
C LEU A 190 7.81 -1.12 5.02
N SER A 191 6.68 -0.41 5.14
CA SER A 191 6.18 0.11 6.42
C SER A 191 4.77 -0.35 6.73
N CYS A 192 3.94 -0.62 5.71
CA CYS A 192 2.55 -1.00 5.88
C CYS A 192 2.04 -1.83 4.69
N LEU A 193 1.20 -2.82 4.97
CA LEU A 193 0.53 -3.68 4.00
C LEU A 193 -0.95 -3.78 4.37
N ALA A 194 -1.84 -3.89 3.39
CA ALA A 194 -3.25 -4.18 3.60
C ALA A 194 -3.82 -5.01 2.43
N MET A 195 -4.63 -6.02 2.72
CA MET A 195 -5.39 -6.77 1.71
C MET A 195 -6.85 -6.33 1.73
N ASN A 196 -7.52 -6.43 0.58
CA ASN A 196 -8.97 -6.27 0.52
C ASN A 196 -9.69 -7.53 1.03
N THR A 197 -11.00 -7.40 1.26
CA THR A 197 -11.83 -8.48 1.82
C THR A 197 -11.84 -9.75 0.96
N GLU A 198 -11.73 -9.62 -0.36
CA GLU A 198 -11.74 -10.74 -1.30
C GLU A 198 -10.38 -11.41 -1.49
N GLY A 199 -9.29 -10.82 -0.98
CA GLY A 199 -7.93 -11.34 -1.15
C GLY A 199 -7.37 -11.17 -2.57
N THR A 200 -7.93 -10.27 -3.37
CA THR A 200 -7.58 -10.02 -4.78
C THR A 200 -6.71 -8.77 -4.97
N LEU A 201 -6.63 -7.90 -3.95
CA LEU A 201 -5.86 -6.66 -3.99
C LEU A 201 -4.94 -6.54 -2.77
N LEU A 202 -3.73 -6.04 -3.01
CA LEU A 202 -2.74 -5.71 -1.98
C LEU A 202 -2.31 -4.26 -2.09
N ALA A 203 -2.58 -3.45 -1.06
CA ALA A 203 -2.02 -2.12 -0.90
C ALA A 203 -0.69 -2.19 -0.13
N THR A 204 0.29 -1.40 -0.58
CA THR A 204 1.64 -1.37 -0.02
C THR A 204 2.14 0.06 0.16
N ALA A 205 2.91 0.29 1.22
CA ALA A 205 3.65 1.52 1.47
C ALA A 205 5.05 1.21 2.02
N SER A 206 6.03 2.05 1.66
CA SER A 206 7.39 1.98 2.20
C SER A 206 7.60 2.89 3.41
N ASP A 207 8.78 2.82 4.02
CA ASP A 207 9.27 3.72 5.08
C ASP A 207 9.19 5.21 4.70
N LYS A 208 9.28 5.54 3.40
CA LYS A 208 9.11 6.92 2.90
C LYS A 208 7.65 7.36 2.97
N GLY A 209 6.71 6.45 2.74
CA GLY A 209 5.27 6.71 2.78
C GLY A 209 4.80 7.86 1.88
N THR A 210 5.54 8.19 0.82
CA THR A 210 5.17 9.23 -0.16
C THR A 210 4.26 8.70 -1.25
N ILE A 211 4.41 7.41 -1.58
CA ILE A 211 3.67 6.72 -2.63
C ILE A 211 3.01 5.48 -2.03
N ILE A 212 1.74 5.28 -2.38
CA ILE A 212 0.97 4.08 -2.07
C ILE A 212 0.75 3.33 -3.39
N ARG A 213 0.99 2.02 -3.41
CA ARG A 213 0.75 1.19 -4.59
C ARG A 213 -0.25 0.10 -4.27
N VAL A 214 -1.06 -0.26 -5.26
CA VAL A 214 -2.01 -1.37 -5.17
C VAL A 214 -1.73 -2.36 -6.29
N PHE A 215 -1.66 -3.64 -5.92
CA PHE A 215 -1.34 -4.75 -6.82
C PHE A 215 -2.46 -5.77 -6.84
N SER A 216 -2.61 -6.50 -7.94
CA SER A 216 -3.42 -7.71 -8.00
C SER A 216 -2.75 -8.84 -7.23
N VAL A 217 -3.57 -9.71 -6.63
CA VAL A 217 -3.17 -10.91 -5.93
C VAL A 217 -3.94 -12.09 -6.53
N PRO A 218 -3.27 -13.18 -6.92
CA PRO A 218 -1.84 -13.48 -6.70
C PRO A 218 -0.90 -12.98 -7.81
N ASP A 219 -1.40 -12.37 -8.88
CA ASP A 219 -0.61 -12.12 -10.10
C ASP A 219 0.50 -11.05 -9.96
N ALA A 220 0.52 -10.30 -8.85
CA ALA A 220 1.52 -9.27 -8.55
C ALA A 220 1.56 -8.11 -9.57
N GLN A 221 0.50 -7.90 -10.35
CA GLN A 221 0.45 -6.80 -11.30
C GLN A 221 0.12 -5.49 -10.59
N LYS A 222 0.91 -4.45 -10.82
CA LYS A 222 0.63 -3.11 -10.28
C LYS A 222 -0.57 -2.50 -10.99
N LEU A 223 -1.67 -2.35 -10.25
CA LEU A 223 -2.91 -1.77 -10.77
C LEU A 223 -2.97 -0.26 -10.55
N TYR A 224 -2.51 0.22 -9.37
CA TYR A 224 -2.60 1.62 -9.02
C TYR A 224 -1.33 2.14 -8.35
N GLN A 225 -1.09 3.44 -8.53
CA GLN A 225 -0.05 4.19 -7.84
C GLN A 225 -0.59 5.58 -7.46
N PHE A 226 -0.59 5.87 -6.17
CA PHE A 226 -1.10 7.12 -5.62
C PHE A 226 -0.02 7.92 -4.93
N ARG A 227 -0.08 9.25 -5.06
CA ARG A 227 0.79 10.17 -4.33
C ARG A 227 0.09 10.62 -3.04
N ARG A 228 0.59 10.18 -1.89
CA ARG A 228 0.10 10.64 -0.57
C ARG A 228 0.54 12.07 -0.28
N GLY A 229 1.79 12.41 -0.58
CA GLY A 229 2.30 13.77 -0.37
C GLY A 229 3.74 13.97 -0.83
N SER A 230 4.17 15.24 -0.87
CA SER A 230 5.54 15.61 -1.29
C SER A 230 6.59 15.13 -0.30
N MET A 231 6.32 15.31 1.00
CA MET A 231 7.25 14.99 2.09
C MET A 231 7.03 13.58 2.63
N PRO A 232 8.10 12.84 3.00
CA PRO A 232 7.98 11.56 3.69
C PRO A 232 7.14 11.64 4.96
N SER A 233 6.39 10.58 5.24
CA SER A 233 5.57 10.44 6.45
C SER A 233 5.35 8.96 6.75
N ARG A 234 5.41 8.60 8.02
CA ARG A 234 5.10 7.24 8.45
C ARG A 234 3.61 6.96 8.24
N ILE A 235 3.32 5.90 7.48
CA ILE A 235 1.96 5.37 7.35
C ILE A 235 1.62 4.58 8.62
N PHE A 236 0.44 4.82 9.19
CA PHE A 236 -0.02 4.12 10.39
C PHE A 236 -1.00 3.00 10.06
N SER A 237 -1.95 3.25 9.16
CA SER A 237 -2.98 2.28 8.80
C SER A 237 -3.44 2.48 7.36
N MET A 238 -3.73 1.37 6.69
CA MET A 238 -4.38 1.33 5.38
C MET A 238 -5.54 0.35 5.43
N SER A 239 -6.66 0.69 4.79
CA SER A 239 -7.84 -0.17 4.72
C SER A 239 -8.61 0.08 3.43
N PHE A 240 -8.97 -1.01 2.75
CA PHE A 240 -9.94 -0.93 1.66
C PHE A 240 -11.34 -0.78 2.27
N ASN A 241 -12.26 -0.18 1.54
CA ASN A 241 -13.67 -0.39 1.85
C ASN A 241 -14.11 -1.81 1.44
N ILE A 242 -15.25 -2.28 1.95
CA ILE A 242 -15.73 -3.65 1.71
C ILE A 242 -15.89 -3.97 0.21
N THR A 243 -16.32 -3.00 -0.60
CA THR A 243 -16.49 -3.17 -2.04
C THR A 243 -15.20 -3.02 -2.85
N SER A 244 -14.05 -2.79 -2.20
CA SER A 244 -12.74 -2.62 -2.84
C SER A 244 -12.66 -1.47 -3.87
N THR A 245 -13.49 -0.45 -3.73
CA THR A 245 -13.53 0.74 -4.61
C THR A 245 -12.78 1.93 -4.05
N LEU A 246 -12.46 1.92 -2.75
CA LEU A 246 -11.77 2.99 -2.05
C LEU A 246 -10.67 2.42 -1.15
N LEU A 247 -9.58 3.18 -0.98
CA LEU A 247 -8.50 2.87 -0.06
C LEU A 247 -8.25 4.07 0.85
N CYS A 248 -8.44 3.88 2.16
CA CYS A 248 -8.11 4.86 3.19
C CYS A 248 -6.68 4.66 3.69
N VAL A 249 -5.97 5.76 3.91
CA VAL A 249 -4.57 5.76 4.38
C VAL A 249 -4.38 6.83 5.45
N SER A 250 -4.05 6.44 6.68
CA SER A 250 -3.67 7.36 7.76
C SER A 250 -2.15 7.47 7.89
N SER A 251 -1.66 8.66 8.24
CA SER A 251 -0.22 8.89 8.39
C SER A 251 0.12 9.86 9.53
N ALA A 252 1.41 9.99 9.83
CA ALA A 252 1.95 10.91 10.83
C ALA A 252 1.71 12.40 10.55
N THR A 253 1.18 12.77 9.37
CA THR A 253 0.73 14.15 9.10
C THR A 253 -0.67 14.44 9.64
N GLU A 254 -1.28 13.50 10.37
CA GLU A 254 -2.62 13.62 10.94
C GLU A 254 -3.69 13.91 9.88
N THR A 255 -3.39 13.49 8.65
CA THR A 255 -4.28 13.57 7.49
C THR A 255 -4.55 12.14 7.02
N ILE A 256 -5.82 11.81 6.85
CA ILE A 256 -6.29 10.59 6.22
C ILE A 256 -6.54 10.92 4.76
N HIS A 257 -5.91 10.18 3.86
CA HIS A 257 -6.15 10.26 2.42
C HIS A 257 -7.05 9.11 1.99
N ILE A 258 -7.95 9.38 1.06
CA ILE A 258 -8.90 8.42 0.50
C ILE A 258 -8.65 8.38 -1.01
N PHE A 259 -8.22 7.24 -1.51
CA PHE A 259 -7.96 7.03 -2.93
C PHE A 259 -9.08 6.22 -3.57
N LYS A 260 -9.46 6.58 -4.80
CA LYS A 260 -10.47 5.86 -5.57
C LYS A 260 -9.82 4.81 -6.47
N LEU A 261 -10.35 3.60 -6.41
CA LEU A 261 -9.98 2.46 -7.23
C LEU A 261 -11.07 2.31 -8.29
N GLY A 262 -10.83 2.87 -9.47
CA GLY A 262 -11.73 2.78 -10.62
C GLY A 262 -11.00 2.23 -11.83
N HIS A 263 -11.73 1.66 -12.78
CA HIS A 263 -11.15 1.26 -14.07
C HIS A 263 -10.48 2.48 -14.71
N GLN A 264 -9.15 2.52 -14.73
CA GLN A 264 -8.43 3.34 -15.68
C GLN A 264 -8.66 2.67 -17.03
N GLY A 265 -9.66 3.14 -17.78
CA GLY A 265 -9.90 2.65 -19.12
C GLY A 265 -8.63 2.81 -19.95
N THR A 266 -8.10 1.71 -20.45
CA THR A 266 -7.29 1.72 -21.67
C THR A 266 -8.25 2.07 -22.81
N SER A 267 -8.47 3.36 -23.03
CA SER A 267 -9.20 3.85 -24.20
C SER A 267 -8.30 3.69 -25.44
N GLU A 268 -8.31 2.50 -26.03
CA GLU A 268 -8.05 2.36 -27.47
C GLU A 268 -9.37 2.63 -28.21
N ASP A 269 -9.72 3.90 -28.35
CA ASP A 269 -10.83 4.30 -29.22
C ASP A 269 -10.36 4.23 -30.69
N PHE A 270 -10.69 3.13 -31.36
CA PHE A 270 -10.80 3.09 -32.81
C PHE A 270 -12.10 3.81 -33.21
N PRO A 271 -12.06 4.87 -34.04
CA PRO A 271 -13.29 5.55 -34.44
C PRO A 271 -14.02 4.74 -35.52
N THR A 272 -15.00 3.93 -35.12
CA THR A 272 -16.02 3.43 -36.05
C THR A 272 -17.20 4.39 -36.07
N SER A 273 -17.39 5.06 -37.21
CA SER A 273 -18.50 5.98 -37.48
C SER A 273 -19.84 5.23 -37.48
N PRO A 274 -20.89 5.71 -36.80
CA PRO A 274 -22.22 5.14 -36.95
C PRO A 274 -22.95 5.75 -38.16
N ILE A 275 -23.40 4.85 -39.04
CA ILE A 275 -24.35 5.08 -40.12
C ILE A 275 -25.69 5.54 -39.51
N GLY A 276 -26.19 6.67 -40.00
CA GLY A 276 -27.37 7.34 -39.46
C GLY A 276 -28.70 6.79 -39.96
N VAL A 277 -29.77 7.24 -39.30
CA VAL A 277 -31.09 7.41 -39.91
C VAL A 277 -31.73 8.60 -39.21
N ASP A 278 -31.89 9.74 -39.89
CA ASP A 278 -33.12 10.49 -39.68
C ASP A 278 -33.53 11.37 -40.87
N SER A 279 -34.84 11.41 -40.99
CA SER A 279 -35.67 11.91 -42.07
C SER A 279 -35.70 13.44 -42.20
N ARG A 280 -35.69 13.96 -43.44
CA ARG A 280 -36.46 15.13 -43.93
C ARG A 280 -36.09 15.52 -45.38
N SER A 281 -37.11 15.73 -46.19
CA SER A 281 -37.10 16.34 -47.53
C SER A 281 -37.67 17.77 -47.48
N PRO A 282 -37.72 18.55 -48.58
CA PRO A 282 -36.57 19.24 -49.17
C PRO A 282 -36.85 20.74 -49.42
N THR A 283 -35.82 21.59 -49.53
CA THR A 283 -35.95 22.86 -50.27
C THR A 283 -34.71 23.21 -51.10
N THR A 284 -35.04 23.65 -52.29
CA THR A 284 -34.29 24.15 -53.44
C THR A 284 -33.23 25.23 -53.12
N ARG A 285 -32.07 25.17 -53.79
CA ARG A 285 -31.65 26.19 -54.77
C ARG A 285 -30.35 25.84 -55.52
N GLN A 286 -30.38 26.22 -56.79
CA GLN A 286 -29.46 26.04 -57.92
C GLN A 286 -27.96 26.28 -57.63
N ARG A 287 -27.11 25.48 -58.28
CA ARG A 287 -25.77 25.90 -58.72
C ARG A 287 -25.64 25.70 -60.23
N GLY A 288 -25.28 26.80 -60.91
CA GLY A 288 -24.93 26.84 -62.32
C GLY A 288 -23.47 26.49 -62.57
N PHE A 289 -23.21 26.17 -63.84
CA PHE A 289 -21.99 25.65 -64.45
C PHE A 289 -20.92 26.72 -64.76
N SER A 290 -19.66 26.30 -64.73
CA SER A 290 -18.55 26.62 -65.68
C SER A 290 -17.29 25.92 -65.15
N GLN A 291 -16.67 24.90 -65.75
CA GLN A 291 -16.11 24.65 -67.10
C GLN A 291 -14.72 25.29 -67.33
N GLY A 292 -13.77 24.43 -67.72
CA GLY A 292 -12.50 24.74 -68.40
C GLY A 292 -11.25 24.53 -67.53
N SER A 293 -10.14 23.91 -67.91
CA SER A 293 -9.73 22.85 -68.87
C SER A 293 -8.21 23.04 -69.10
N SER A 294 -7.52 21.95 -69.45
CA SER A 294 -6.17 21.84 -70.03
C SER A 294 -4.96 21.85 -69.08
N ALA A 295 -3.83 21.21 -69.39
CA ALA A 295 -3.47 19.84 -69.79
C ALA A 295 -1.93 19.81 -70.01
N PHE A 296 -1.32 18.60 -69.94
CA PHE A 296 0.04 18.22 -70.42
C PHE A 296 1.25 18.72 -69.59
N SER A 297 2.40 18.02 -69.41
CA SER A 297 2.96 16.77 -69.99
C SER A 297 4.26 16.33 -69.24
N GLY A 298 4.60 15.03 -69.31
CA GLY A 298 5.97 14.43 -69.30
C GLY A 298 6.72 14.34 -67.95
N GLY A 299 7.24 13.21 -67.44
CA GLY A 299 7.87 12.02 -68.05
C GLY A 299 9.38 12.29 -68.28
N ASP A 300 10.28 12.02 -67.32
CA ASP A 300 11.05 10.78 -67.03
C ASP A 300 12.50 10.91 -67.56
N ASP A 301 13.53 10.72 -66.71
CA ASP A 301 14.79 10.01 -67.02
C ASP A 301 15.82 10.02 -65.84
N SER A 302 16.63 8.97 -65.78
CA SER A 302 17.84 8.75 -64.95
C SER A 302 18.95 8.22 -65.88
N PRO A 303 20.16 7.72 -65.47
CA PRO A 303 21.03 7.85 -64.28
C PRO A 303 22.50 8.23 -64.67
N THR A 304 23.48 8.26 -63.72
CA THR A 304 24.89 7.74 -63.89
C THR A 304 25.81 7.99 -62.68
N ASP A 305 26.74 7.03 -62.47
CA ASP A 305 27.77 6.83 -61.44
C ASP A 305 28.93 7.85 -61.38
N HIS A 306 29.63 7.91 -60.23
CA HIS A 306 31.10 7.79 -60.14
C HIS A 306 31.64 7.75 -58.68
N ASP A 307 32.56 6.81 -58.43
CA ASP A 307 33.57 6.74 -57.36
C ASP A 307 34.94 6.53 -58.07
N PRO A 308 36.13 6.92 -57.52
CA PRO A 308 36.87 6.00 -56.63
C PRO A 308 37.93 6.61 -55.63
N SER A 309 38.27 5.84 -54.57
CA SER A 309 39.61 5.48 -53.97
C SER A 309 40.76 6.54 -53.81
N ASP A 310 41.72 6.58 -52.86
CA ASP A 310 42.38 5.58 -52.00
C ASP A 310 43.54 6.24 -51.13
N ILE A 311 44.20 5.46 -50.24
CA ILE A 311 45.58 5.59 -49.62
C ILE A 311 45.80 6.55 -48.42
N ALA A 312 46.71 6.33 -47.45
CA ALA A 312 47.08 5.24 -46.53
C ALA A 312 48.15 5.78 -45.54
N ALA A 313 48.21 5.19 -44.34
CA ALA A 313 49.38 4.96 -43.47
C ALA A 313 50.21 6.12 -42.85
N ARG A 314 50.38 6.07 -41.51
CA ARG A 314 51.64 5.64 -40.83
C ARG A 314 51.56 5.71 -39.28
N LYS A 315 52.24 4.75 -38.64
CA LYS A 315 52.42 4.50 -37.18
C LYS A 315 53.53 5.37 -36.56
N HIS A 316 53.49 5.63 -35.23
CA HIS A 316 54.68 5.61 -34.35
C HIS A 316 54.34 5.45 -32.85
N ASN A 317 55.23 4.75 -32.12
CA ASN A 317 55.22 4.32 -30.72
C ASN A 317 55.75 5.36 -29.70
N GLY A 318 55.44 5.14 -28.40
CA GLY A 318 56.35 5.35 -27.25
C GLY A 318 55.90 6.40 -26.21
N THR A 319 55.45 6.03 -24.99
CA THR A 319 56.12 5.77 -23.68
C THR A 319 56.35 6.96 -22.72
N PHE A 320 55.94 6.74 -21.45
CA PHE A 320 56.36 7.29 -20.14
C PHE A 320 56.04 8.73 -19.67
N MET A 321 55.31 8.75 -18.53
CA MET A 321 55.47 9.55 -17.30
C MET A 321 55.51 11.09 -17.35
N GLY A 322 54.45 11.69 -16.77
CA GLY A 322 54.57 12.52 -15.55
C GLY A 322 54.84 14.02 -15.70
N ILE A 323 53.93 14.82 -15.12
CA ILE A 323 54.13 16.02 -14.26
C ILE A 323 53.05 17.10 -14.52
N ILE A 324 51.96 16.99 -13.73
CA ILE A 324 51.35 17.98 -12.82
C ILE A 324 51.28 19.50 -13.18
N ARG A 325 50.04 20.02 -13.04
CA ARG A 325 49.53 21.37 -12.69
C ARG A 325 49.48 22.46 -13.78
N ARG A 326 48.25 22.89 -14.10
CA ARG A 326 47.67 24.16 -13.60
C ARG A 326 46.21 24.39 -14.04
N THR A 327 45.42 24.85 -13.06
CA THR A 327 44.24 25.72 -13.18
C THR A 327 43.07 25.30 -14.08
N SER A 328 42.08 24.63 -13.48
CA SER A 328 40.72 24.56 -14.00
C SER A 328 40.06 25.93 -13.88
N GLN A 329 39.84 26.59 -15.02
CA GLN A 329 38.93 27.73 -15.10
C GLN A 329 37.49 27.24 -15.02
N SER A 330 36.78 27.87 -14.10
CA SER A 330 35.33 27.96 -14.00
C SER A 330 34.69 28.49 -15.29
N VAL A 331 33.71 27.78 -15.82
CA VAL A 331 32.47 28.37 -16.34
C VAL A 331 31.33 27.41 -16.02
N GLY A 332 30.64 27.70 -14.93
CA GLY A 332 29.22 27.38 -14.81
C GLY A 332 28.42 28.48 -15.51
N ASN A 333 27.35 28.10 -16.18
CA ASN A 333 26.15 28.90 -16.42
C ASN A 333 25.05 27.89 -16.79
N SER A 334 24.09 27.64 -15.90
CA SER A 334 22.89 28.46 -15.74
C SER A 334 21.99 28.37 -16.97
N PHE A 335 21.05 27.42 -16.96
CA PHE A 335 19.85 27.48 -17.79
C PHE A 335 18.63 27.41 -16.85
N ALA A 336 18.33 28.56 -16.27
CA ALA A 336 17.03 28.88 -15.74
C ALA A 336 16.55 30.18 -16.40
N ALA A 337 15.27 30.16 -16.76
CA ALA A 337 14.42 31.25 -17.23
C ALA A 337 14.39 31.59 -18.74
N THR A 338 13.18 31.35 -19.27
CA THR A 338 12.47 32.12 -20.31
C THR A 338 12.77 31.83 -21.78
N VAL A 339 12.06 30.86 -22.37
CA VAL A 339 11.10 31.11 -23.48
C VAL A 339 9.92 30.15 -23.31
N GLY A 340 8.71 30.70 -23.22
CA GLY A 340 7.48 29.94 -23.17
C GLY A 340 7.23 29.21 -24.50
N GLY A 341 7.04 27.90 -24.40
CA GLY A 341 6.53 27.06 -25.46
C GLY A 341 5.46 26.15 -24.87
N TYR A 342 4.25 26.24 -25.40
CA TYR A 342 3.08 25.49 -24.97
C TYR A 342 3.36 23.98 -24.98
N LEU A 343 3.54 23.38 -23.80
CA LEU A 343 3.41 21.94 -23.63
C LEU A 343 1.92 21.58 -23.74
N PRO A 344 1.51 20.66 -24.64
CA PRO A 344 0.13 20.23 -24.75
C PRO A 344 -0.34 19.67 -23.41
N LYS A 345 -1.50 20.14 -22.92
CA LYS A 345 -2.08 19.71 -21.64
C LYS A 345 -2.31 18.20 -21.52
N GLY A 346 -2.21 17.44 -22.62
CA GLY A 346 -2.39 15.98 -22.64
C GLY A 346 -1.14 15.13 -22.33
N VAL A 347 0.07 15.68 -22.28
CA VAL A 347 1.29 14.85 -22.06
C VAL A 347 1.78 14.87 -20.60
N THR A 348 1.38 15.87 -19.81
CA THR A 348 1.78 15.97 -18.39
C THR A 348 0.91 15.13 -17.45
N GLU A 349 -0.35 14.85 -17.81
CA GLU A 349 -1.26 14.02 -17.00
C GLU A 349 -0.90 12.53 -17.00
N MET A 350 -0.06 12.07 -17.94
CA MET A 350 0.27 10.65 -18.09
C MET A 350 1.32 10.12 -17.11
N TRP A 351 1.94 10.99 -16.29
CA TRP A 351 3.11 10.64 -15.47
C TRP A 351 3.03 11.03 -14.00
N GLU A 352 2.03 11.82 -13.57
CA GLU A 352 1.84 12.13 -12.16
C GLU A 352 0.94 11.08 -11.48
N PRO A 353 1.39 10.44 -10.37
CA PRO A 353 0.53 9.51 -9.66
C PRO A 353 -0.71 10.23 -9.15
N ALA A 354 -1.87 9.60 -9.32
CA ALA A 354 -3.14 10.16 -8.89
C ALA A 354 -3.08 10.58 -7.41
N ARG A 355 -3.56 11.79 -7.14
CA ARG A 355 -3.71 12.30 -5.76
C ARG A 355 -4.94 11.69 -5.10
N ASP A 356 -5.11 12.03 -3.84
CA ASP A 356 -6.27 11.68 -3.04
C ASP A 356 -7.57 12.25 -3.63
N PHE A 357 -8.58 11.40 -3.69
CA PHE A 357 -9.94 11.75 -4.09
C PHE A 357 -10.63 12.57 -3.00
N ALA A 358 -10.42 12.18 -1.75
CA ALA A 358 -10.91 12.88 -0.58
C ALA A 358 -9.87 12.82 0.56
N TRP A 359 -9.97 13.73 1.50
CA TRP A 359 -9.08 13.77 2.66
C TRP A 359 -9.79 14.23 3.92
N ILE A 360 -9.25 13.85 5.07
CA ILE A 360 -9.73 14.25 6.38
C ILE A 360 -8.53 14.69 7.20
N ARG A 361 -8.63 15.84 7.88
CA ARG A 361 -7.65 16.26 8.88
C ARG A 361 -8.18 15.97 10.27
N LEU A 362 -7.37 15.30 11.08
CA LEU A 362 -7.72 15.05 12.47
C LEU A 362 -7.74 16.36 13.28
N PRO A 363 -8.64 16.49 14.26
CA PRO A 363 -8.64 17.65 15.14
C PRO A 363 -7.33 17.68 15.91
N LYS A 364 -6.69 18.84 15.96
CA LYS A 364 -5.49 19.01 16.80
C LYS A 364 -5.90 18.93 18.26
N THR A 365 -5.36 17.97 18.98
CA THR A 365 -5.54 17.87 20.44
C THR A 365 -4.92 19.10 21.11
N ALA A 366 -5.70 19.81 21.94
CA ALA A 366 -5.22 20.97 22.68
C ALA A 366 -4.01 20.58 23.55
N GLY A 367 -2.83 21.13 23.23
CA GLY A 367 -1.55 20.81 23.88
C GLY A 367 -0.49 20.22 22.96
N GLN A 368 -0.86 19.71 21.78
CA GLN A 368 0.10 19.34 20.73
C GLN A 368 0.52 20.59 19.95
N GLY A 369 1.71 21.10 20.26
CA GLY A 369 2.25 22.34 19.70
C GLY A 369 2.66 23.37 20.74
N ALA A 370 2.47 23.09 22.04
CA ALA A 370 3.11 23.86 23.09
C ALA A 370 4.63 23.63 23.03
N PRO A 371 5.48 24.68 23.12
CA PRO A 371 6.92 24.49 23.17
C PRO A 371 7.26 23.63 24.40
N GLY A 372 7.77 22.41 24.17
CA GLY A 372 8.13 21.45 25.22
C GLY A 372 7.27 20.18 25.29
N SER A 373 6.21 20.02 24.49
CA SER A 373 5.47 18.74 24.43
C SER A 373 6.24 17.71 23.58
N ASN A 374 6.89 16.73 24.21
CA ASN A 374 7.52 15.57 23.53
C ASN A 374 6.51 14.57 22.91
N ALA A 375 5.24 14.96 22.76
CA ALA A 375 4.23 14.11 22.17
C ALA A 375 4.44 14.06 20.64
N GLY A 376 4.90 12.91 20.14
CA GLY A 376 4.94 12.65 18.70
C GLY A 376 3.53 12.66 18.07
N PRO A 377 3.44 12.52 16.73
CA PRO A 377 2.17 12.56 16.01
C PRO A 377 1.19 11.50 16.52
N VAL A 378 -0.10 11.84 16.57
CA VAL A 378 -1.15 10.93 17.03
C VAL A 378 -1.26 9.74 16.09
N ARG A 379 -1.09 8.52 16.62
CA ARG A 379 -1.26 7.30 15.83
C ARG A 379 -2.74 7.06 15.59
N SER A 380 -3.08 6.51 14.44
CA SER A 380 -4.48 6.26 14.08
C SER A 380 -4.67 4.99 13.27
N VAL A 381 -5.80 4.33 13.50
CA VAL A 381 -6.32 3.22 12.69
C VAL A 381 -7.55 3.72 11.95
N VAL A 382 -7.63 3.43 10.65
CA VAL A 382 -8.71 3.91 9.78
C VAL A 382 -9.46 2.74 9.13
N ALA A 383 -10.77 2.89 8.97
CA ALA A 383 -11.64 1.99 8.23
C ALA A 383 -12.78 2.77 7.57
N MET A 384 -13.48 2.15 6.62
CA MET A 384 -14.75 2.67 6.12
C MET A 384 -15.90 1.81 6.64
N SER A 385 -17.03 2.44 6.95
CA SER A 385 -18.25 1.74 7.31
C SER A 385 -18.69 0.84 6.16
N SER A 386 -19.21 -0.33 6.51
CA SER A 386 -19.65 -1.36 5.55
C SER A 386 -20.97 -0.98 4.89
N ASN A 387 -21.78 -0.15 5.56
CA ASN A 387 -23.16 0.16 5.15
C ASN A 387 -23.34 1.62 4.73
N THR A 388 -22.40 2.50 5.11
CA THR A 388 -22.51 3.94 4.88
C THR A 388 -21.19 4.48 4.31
N PRO A 389 -21.21 5.57 3.53
CA PRO A 389 -20.00 6.20 2.98
C PRO A 389 -19.23 7.00 4.06
N GLN A 390 -19.10 6.42 5.24
CA GLN A 390 -18.48 7.05 6.41
C GLN A 390 -17.08 6.49 6.64
N VAL A 391 -16.14 7.38 6.92
CA VAL A 391 -14.77 7.03 7.31
C VAL A 391 -14.68 7.07 8.83
N MET A 392 -14.23 5.97 9.39
CA MET A 392 -14.09 5.73 10.82
C MET A 392 -12.60 5.82 11.19
N VAL A 393 -12.27 6.66 12.17
CA VAL A 393 -10.88 6.86 12.60
C VAL A 393 -10.80 6.73 14.11
N VAL A 394 -9.89 5.89 14.59
CA VAL A 394 -9.59 5.73 16.01
C VAL A 394 -8.17 6.19 16.27
N THR A 395 -7.99 7.05 17.27
CA THR A 395 -6.70 7.66 17.59
C THR A 395 -6.10 7.10 18.88
N SER A 396 -4.78 7.16 19.03
CA SER A 396 -4.06 6.60 20.18
C SER A 396 -4.38 7.26 21.53
N ASP A 397 -4.99 8.43 21.51
CA ASP A 397 -5.50 9.13 22.69
C ASP A 397 -6.91 8.68 23.12
N GLY A 398 -7.53 7.77 22.37
CA GLY A 398 -8.79 7.11 22.72
C GLY A 398 -10.03 7.69 22.04
N ASN A 399 -9.90 8.65 21.12
CA ASN A 399 -11.05 9.18 20.40
C ASN A 399 -11.46 8.28 19.23
N PHE A 400 -12.77 8.19 18.99
CA PHE A 400 -13.36 7.56 17.81
C PHE A 400 -14.16 8.60 17.02
N TYR A 401 -13.70 8.90 15.81
CA TYR A 401 -14.29 9.89 14.92
C TYR A 401 -14.98 9.22 13.74
N VAL A 402 -16.14 9.74 13.36
CA VAL A 402 -16.89 9.31 12.17
C VAL A 402 -17.06 10.51 11.25
N TYR A 403 -16.49 10.41 10.05
CA TYR A 403 -16.55 11.44 9.02
C TYR A 403 -17.45 11.00 7.87
N ASN A 404 -18.17 11.93 7.28
CA ASN A 404 -18.88 11.71 6.03
C ASN A 404 -18.06 12.22 4.84
N VAL A 405 -18.07 11.48 3.73
CA VAL A 405 -17.34 11.83 2.52
C VAL A 405 -18.32 11.85 1.35
N ASP A 406 -18.32 12.94 0.58
CA ASP A 406 -19.10 13.02 -0.66
C ASP A 406 -18.46 12.11 -1.73
N LEU A 407 -19.05 10.96 -2.00
CA LEU A 407 -18.54 10.01 -2.99
C LEU A 407 -18.67 10.48 -4.44
N SER A 408 -19.43 11.54 -4.70
CA SER A 408 -19.59 12.11 -6.04
C SER A 408 -18.50 13.14 -6.35
N LYS A 409 -18.17 14.01 -5.38
CA LYS A 409 -17.23 15.12 -5.56
C LYS A 409 -15.86 14.90 -4.91
N GLY A 410 -15.79 14.06 -3.88
CA GLY A 410 -14.61 13.93 -3.04
C GLY A 410 -14.40 15.16 -2.17
N GLY A 411 -13.13 15.53 -1.95
CA GLY A 411 -12.76 16.71 -1.16
C GLY A 411 -12.61 16.44 0.34
N GLU A 412 -12.80 17.49 1.15
CA GLU A 412 -12.63 17.39 2.60
C GLU A 412 -13.83 16.67 3.25
N GLY A 413 -13.54 15.63 4.03
CA GLY A 413 -14.56 14.91 4.80
C GLY A 413 -15.04 15.70 6.01
N THR A 414 -16.35 15.64 6.29
CA THR A 414 -16.97 16.40 7.38
C THR A 414 -17.15 15.53 8.63
N LEU A 415 -16.73 16.02 9.79
CA LEU A 415 -16.92 15.30 11.06
C LEU A 415 -18.41 15.24 11.40
N THR A 416 -18.93 14.05 11.63
CA THR A 416 -20.36 13.84 11.96
C THR A 416 -20.59 13.37 13.38
N LYS A 417 -19.73 12.49 13.90
CA LYS A 417 -19.82 11.96 15.26
C LYS A 417 -18.43 11.83 15.87
N GLN A 418 -18.35 12.04 17.18
CA GLN A 418 -17.15 11.80 17.98
C GLN A 418 -17.55 11.07 19.26
N TYR A 419 -16.75 10.08 19.63
CA TYR A 419 -16.88 9.29 20.85
C TYR A 419 -15.52 9.19 21.56
N SER A 420 -15.53 8.79 22.84
CA SER A 420 -14.34 8.60 23.69
C SER A 420 -14.47 7.36 24.57
#